data_AF-A0AAW2BKZ0-F1
#
_entry.id   AF-A0AAW2BKZ0-F1
#
_cell.length_a   1.000
_cell.length_b   1.000
_cell.length_c   1.000
_cell.angle_alpha   90.00
_cell.angle_beta   90.00
_cell.angle_gamma   90.00
#
_symmetry.space_group_name_H-M   'P 1'
#
loop_
_entity.id
_entity.type
_entity.pdbx_description
1 polymer ?
#
loop_
_entity_poly.entity_id
_entity_poly.type
_entity_poly.pdbx_seq_one_letter_code
_entity_poly.pdbx_strand_id
1 'polypeptide(L)'
;MQPDQIMWQPYEADFGLPDFCVAERDMWTARVPLVCFCIVETHHPDRVLRQFGLAQGWPDHVVYDDRLHRIDLRGKVEKNWREEYGPYILIWDMRQQRLCHAPP
;
A
#
# COMPACT_ATOMS: atom_id res chain seq x y z
N MET A 1 -7.59 -8.68 23.75
CA MET A 1 -8.50 -8.96 22.62
C MET A 1 -8.18 -10.35 22.14
N GLN A 2 -9.15 -11.26 22.18
CA GLN A 2 -8.95 -12.64 21.75
C GLN A 2 -9.12 -12.73 20.22
N PRO A 3 -8.39 -13.61 19.52
CA PRO A 3 -8.44 -13.72 18.05
C PRO A 3 -9.83 -14.05 17.47
N ASP A 4 -10.71 -14.64 18.27
CA ASP A 4 -12.10 -14.99 17.94
C ASP A 4 -13.08 -13.81 18.04
N GLN A 5 -12.63 -12.65 18.55
CA GLN A 5 -13.47 -11.45 18.68
C GLN A 5 -13.48 -10.56 17.42
N ILE A 6 -12.62 -10.83 16.43
CA ILE A 6 -12.58 -10.09 15.16
C ILE A 6 -12.94 -11.02 14.00
N MET A 7 -14.09 -10.77 13.39
CA MET A 7 -14.49 -11.35 12.12
C MET A 7 -14.01 -10.45 10.99
N TRP A 8 -12.96 -10.86 10.28
CA TRP A 8 -12.49 -10.17 9.08
C TRP A 8 -13.40 -10.53 7.91
N GLN A 9 -14.19 -9.56 7.44
CA GLN A 9 -14.97 -9.71 6.22
C GLN A 9 -14.14 -9.27 5.01
N PRO A 10 -14.17 -10.04 3.91
CA PRO A 10 -13.60 -9.58 2.65
C PRO A 10 -14.25 -8.28 2.19
N TYR A 11 -13.45 -7.46 1.53
CA TYR A 11 -13.93 -6.31 0.80
C TYR A 11 -14.88 -6.80 -0.30
N GLU A 12 -16.16 -6.42 -0.22
CA GLU A 12 -17.15 -6.80 -1.21
C GLU A 12 -16.91 -6.10 -2.56
N ALA A 13 -17.47 -6.62 -3.64
CA ALA A 13 -17.31 -6.00 -4.95
C ALA A 13 -18.15 -4.74 -5.12
N ASP A 14 -19.24 -4.61 -4.36
CA ASP A 14 -20.19 -3.51 -4.46
C ASP A 14 -20.17 -2.67 -3.18
N PHE A 15 -19.25 -1.70 -3.17
CA PHE A 15 -19.23 -0.67 -2.13
C PHE A 15 -20.07 0.57 -2.50
N GLY A 16 -20.76 0.55 -3.64
CA GLY A 16 -21.30 1.77 -4.25
C GLY A 16 -20.22 2.83 -4.54
N LEU A 17 -18.96 2.40 -4.71
CA LEU A 17 -17.84 3.29 -5.02
C LEU A 17 -17.81 3.60 -6.53
N PRO A 18 -17.32 4.78 -6.92
CA PRO A 18 -17.05 5.08 -8.32
C PRO A 18 -16.11 4.04 -8.96
N ASP A 19 -16.28 3.78 -10.26
CA ASP A 19 -15.48 2.80 -11.00
C ASP A 19 -13.97 3.00 -10.85
N PHE A 20 -13.51 4.27 -10.81
CA PHE A 20 -12.09 4.57 -10.65
C PHE A 20 -11.50 4.10 -9.31
N CYS A 21 -12.32 3.98 -8.26
CA CYS A 21 -11.87 3.47 -6.97
C CYS A 21 -11.56 1.98 -7.02
N VAL A 22 -12.22 1.23 -7.92
CA VAL A 22 -12.09 -0.23 -8.05
C VAL A 22 -11.37 -0.66 -9.33
N ALA A 23 -10.98 0.29 -10.20
CA ALA A 23 -10.40 0.03 -11.52
C ALA A 23 -9.09 -0.77 -11.50
N GLU A 24 -8.30 -0.72 -10.41
CA GLU A 24 -7.04 -1.45 -10.26
C GLU A 24 -7.09 -2.45 -9.08
N ARG A 25 -8.23 -3.13 -8.91
CA ARG A 25 -8.46 -4.06 -7.79
C ARG A 25 -7.47 -5.22 -7.73
N ASP A 26 -7.03 -5.70 -8.89
CA ASP A 26 -6.00 -6.72 -9.06
C ASP A 26 -4.63 -6.30 -8.47
N MET A 27 -4.45 -4.99 -8.22
CA MET A 27 -3.21 -4.41 -7.75
C MET A 27 -3.28 -3.96 -6.29
N TRP A 28 -4.43 -4.10 -5.63
CA TRP A 28 -4.62 -3.73 -4.22
C TRP A 28 -3.73 -4.51 -3.25
N THR A 29 -3.25 -5.68 -3.66
CA THR A 29 -2.33 -6.51 -2.88
C THR A 29 -0.85 -6.24 -3.20
N ALA A 30 -0.52 -5.22 -3.99
CA ALA A 30 0.85 -4.86 -4.29
C ALA A 30 1.59 -4.31 -3.06
N ARG A 31 2.74 -4.89 -2.69
CA ARG A 31 3.62 -4.35 -1.65
C ARG A 31 4.59 -3.35 -2.26
N VAL A 32 4.18 -2.07 -2.30
CA VAL A 32 4.87 -0.96 -2.97
C VAL A 32 4.75 0.36 -2.21
N PRO A 33 5.65 1.34 -2.42
CA PRO A 33 5.48 2.68 -1.87
C PRO A 33 4.34 3.43 -2.57
N LEU A 34 3.39 3.94 -1.78
CA LEU A 34 2.41 4.94 -2.19
C LEU A 34 3.11 6.30 -2.18
N VAL A 35 3.14 6.97 -3.33
CA VAL A 35 3.83 8.26 -3.51
C VAL A 35 2.81 9.36 -3.75
N CYS A 36 2.76 10.36 -2.87
CA CYS A 36 1.86 11.51 -2.98
C CYS A 36 2.58 12.79 -2.55
N PHE A 37 2.93 13.65 -3.51
CA PHE A 37 3.68 14.90 -3.29
C PHE A 37 4.98 14.69 -2.49
N CYS A 38 4.98 15.07 -1.20
CA CYS A 38 6.11 14.98 -0.27
C CYS A 38 6.01 13.77 0.69
N ILE A 39 5.05 12.87 0.46
CA ILE A 39 4.78 11.72 1.31
C ILE A 39 5.04 10.46 0.50
N VAL A 40 5.79 9.55 1.13
CA VAL A 40 6.01 8.21 0.62
C VAL A 40 5.75 7.24 1.77
N GLU A 41 4.79 6.35 1.58
CA GLU A 41 4.37 5.37 2.60
C GLU A 41 4.30 3.98 1.98
N THR A 42 4.90 2.96 2.61
CA THR A 42 4.85 1.60 2.05
C THR A 42 3.48 0.96 2.30
N HIS A 43 2.85 0.48 1.23
CA HIS A 43 1.64 -0.34 1.31
C HIS A 43 1.99 -1.77 1.76
N HIS A 44 1.33 -2.24 2.82
CA HIS A 44 1.58 -3.55 3.45
C HIS A 44 0.31 -4.44 3.48
N PRO A 45 -0.20 -4.86 2.31
CA PRO A 45 -1.42 -5.66 2.23
C PRO A 45 -1.24 -7.08 2.77
N ASP A 46 0.01 -7.58 2.89
CA ASP A 46 0.35 -8.86 3.52
C ASP A 46 -0.20 -8.99 4.96
N ARG A 47 -0.46 -7.87 5.63
CA ARG A 47 -1.02 -7.79 6.98
C ARG A 47 -2.54 -7.89 7.05
N VAL A 48 -3.22 -7.82 5.90
CA VAL A 48 -4.69 -7.77 5.82
C VAL A 48 -5.24 -8.57 4.63
N LEU A 49 -4.51 -9.59 4.16
CA LEU A 49 -4.89 -10.42 2.99
C LEU A 49 -6.30 -11.04 3.09
N ARG A 50 -6.78 -11.33 4.31
CA ARG A 50 -8.16 -11.82 4.53
C ARG A 50 -9.22 -10.85 4.03
N GLN A 51 -8.97 -9.54 4.12
CA GLN A 51 -9.88 -8.53 3.58
C GLN A 51 -9.90 -8.57 2.04
N PHE A 52 -8.93 -9.19 1.38
CA PHE A 52 -8.94 -9.39 -0.07
C PHE A 52 -9.42 -10.79 -0.46
N GLY A 53 -9.94 -11.58 0.49
CA GLY A 53 -10.37 -12.96 0.25
C GLY A 53 -9.22 -13.94 0.06
N LEU A 54 -8.05 -13.63 0.63
CA LEU A 54 -6.84 -14.45 0.56
C LEU A 54 -6.43 -14.94 1.96
N ALA A 55 -5.75 -16.08 2.01
CA ALA A 55 -5.15 -16.58 3.25
C ALA A 55 -4.10 -15.60 3.78
N GLN A 56 -4.07 -15.41 5.10
CA GLN A 56 -3.10 -14.56 5.77
C GLN A 56 -1.95 -15.39 6.33
N GLY A 57 -0.74 -15.15 5.82
CA GLY A 57 0.51 -15.68 6.36
C GLY A 57 1.04 -14.85 7.52
N TRP A 58 2.23 -15.23 8.01
CA TRP A 58 2.98 -14.38 8.93
C TRP A 58 3.44 -13.13 8.18
N PRO A 59 3.12 -11.91 8.65
CA PRO A 59 3.49 -10.70 7.94
C PRO A 59 4.99 -10.45 8.03
N ASP A 60 5.55 -9.87 6.97
CA ASP A 60 6.94 -9.45 6.99
C ASP A 60 7.14 -8.29 7.96
N HIS A 61 8.40 -8.12 8.37
CA HIS A 61 8.80 -6.93 9.10
C HIS A 61 8.53 -5.68 8.24
N VAL A 62 7.94 -4.65 8.85
CA VAL A 62 7.75 -3.36 8.19
C VAL A 62 9.07 -2.62 8.25
N VAL A 63 9.58 -2.28 7.07
CA VAL A 63 10.73 -1.42 6.92
C VAL A 63 10.21 -0.02 6.63
N TYR A 64 10.40 0.89 7.57
CA TYR A 64 10.07 2.30 7.41
C TYR A 64 11.35 3.10 7.21
N ASP A 65 11.31 4.09 6.31
CA ASP A 65 12.40 5.06 6.17
C ASP A 65 12.07 6.27 7.03
N ASP A 66 12.65 6.33 8.23
CA ASP A 66 12.50 7.44 9.17
C ASP A 66 12.78 8.81 8.55
N ARG A 67 13.62 8.86 7.51
CA ARG A 67 13.91 10.10 6.79
C ARG A 67 12.67 10.64 6.10
N LEU A 68 11.85 9.77 5.49
CA LEU A 68 10.63 10.18 4.79
C LEU A 68 9.63 10.85 5.74
N HIS A 69 9.48 10.31 6.95
CA HIS A 69 8.57 10.87 7.97
C HIS A 69 9.04 12.20 8.58
N ARG A 70 10.32 12.54 8.41
CA ARG A 70 10.89 13.82 8.89
C ARG A 70 10.76 14.94 7.85
N ILE A 71 10.27 14.64 6.66
CA ILE A 71 10.09 15.64 5.61
C ILE A 71 8.88 16.52 5.96
N ASP A 72 9.15 17.79 6.27
CA ASP A 72 8.14 18.84 6.28
C ASP A 72 8.16 19.63 4.96
N LEU A 73 7.08 20.35 4.66
CA LEU A 73 6.98 21.16 3.43
C LEU A 73 7.62 22.55 3.54
N ARG A 74 8.10 22.93 4.72
CA ARG A 74 8.63 24.28 4.99
C ARG A 74 9.87 24.55 4.14
N GLY A 75 9.84 25.63 3.35
CA GLY A 75 10.94 26.05 2.50
C GLY A 75 11.20 25.16 1.27
N LYS A 76 10.28 24.25 0.93
CA LYS A 76 10.46 23.26 -0.15
C LYS A 76 9.53 23.46 -1.35
N VAL A 77 9.13 24.70 -1.62
CA VAL A 77 8.22 25.03 -2.73
C VAL A 77 8.80 24.64 -4.09
N GLU A 78 10.10 24.88 -4.28
CA GLU A 78 10.82 24.55 -5.52
C GLU A 78 11.42 23.13 -5.54
N LYS A 79 11.08 22.29 -4.54
CA LYS A 79 11.66 20.95 -4.47
C LYS A 79 11.08 20.06 -5.56
N ASN A 80 11.96 19.50 -6.38
CA ASN A 80 11.59 18.49 -7.36
C ASN A 80 11.37 17.12 -6.68
N TRP A 81 10.15 16.89 -6.21
CA TRP A 81 9.77 15.63 -5.55
C TRP A 81 9.86 14.41 -6.46
N ARG A 82 9.66 14.59 -7.77
CA ARG A 82 9.79 13.50 -8.75
C ARG A 82 11.22 12.96 -8.80
N GLU A 83 12.21 13.86 -8.75
CA GLU A 83 13.62 13.49 -8.74
C GLU A 83 14.02 12.90 -7.38
N GLU A 84 13.62 13.56 -6.28
CA GLU A 84 13.87 13.08 -4.91
C GLU A 84 13.34 11.65 -4.69
N TYR A 85 12.14 11.34 -5.21
CA TYR A 85 11.49 10.05 -5.03
C TYR A 85 11.63 9.11 -6.21
N GLY A 86 12.54 9.38 -7.15
CA GLY A 86 12.81 8.53 -8.31
C GLY A 86 12.91 7.04 -7.96
N PRO A 87 13.68 6.62 -6.93
CA PRO A 87 13.75 5.22 -6.53
C PRO A 87 12.41 4.61 -6.12
N TYR A 88 11.54 5.35 -5.42
CA TYR A 88 10.23 4.86 -4.99
C TYR A 88 9.24 4.81 -6.16
N ILE A 89 9.30 5.80 -7.07
CA ILE A 89 8.51 5.82 -8.30
C ILE A 89 8.84 4.59 -9.16
N LEU A 90 10.11 4.23 -9.29
CA LEU A 90 10.51 3.02 -10.01
C LEU A 90 9.91 1.75 -9.39
N ILE A 91 9.85 1.66 -8.06
CA ILE A 91 9.23 0.52 -7.37
C ILE A 91 7.71 0.52 -7.59
N TRP A 92 7.07 1.69 -7.52
CA TRP A 92 5.64 1.86 -7.82
C TRP A 92 5.30 1.45 -9.27
N ASP A 93 6.14 1.79 -10.24
CA ASP A 93 5.91 1.40 -11.64
C ASP A 93 5.98 -0.12 -11.83
N MET A 94 6.71 -0.83 -10.96
CA MET A 94 6.78 -2.30 -10.93
C MET A 94 5.67 -2.97 -10.11
N ARG A 95 4.63 -2.24 -9.67
CA ARG A 95 3.61 -2.73 -8.73
C ARG A 95 2.91 -4.04 -9.15
N GLN A 96 2.70 -4.26 -10.45
CA GLN A 96 2.11 -5.52 -10.96
C GLN A 96 2.98 -6.76 -10.69
N GLN A 97 4.29 -6.59 -10.52
CA GLN A 97 5.24 -7.67 -10.24
C GLN A 97 5.43 -7.90 -8.73
N ARG A 98 4.77 -7.11 -7.89
CA ARG A 98 4.97 -7.07 -6.43
C ARG A 98 3.69 -7.40 -5.66
N LEU A 99 2.78 -8.14 -6.28
CA LEU A 99 1.55 -8.60 -5.64
C LEU A 99 1.87 -9.57 -4.50
N CYS A 100 1.18 -9.41 -3.37
CA CYS A 100 1.15 -10.45 -2.36
C CYS A 100 0.36 -11.64 -2.90
N HIS A 101 0.99 -12.81 -2.85
CA HIS A 101 0.37 -14.07 -3.25
C HIS A 101 0.08 -14.93 -2.03
N ALA A 102 -1.14 -15.44 -1.95
CA ALA A 102 -1.55 -16.46 -1.01
C ALA A 102 -2.67 -17.28 -1.64
N PRO A 103 -2.85 -18.56 -1.25
CA PRO A 103 -4.05 -19.29 -1.65
C PRO A 103 -5.30 -18.55 -1.15
N PRO A 104 -6.43 -18.62 -1.87
CA PRO A 104 -7.72 -18.16 -1.36
C PRO A 104 -8.09 -18.90 -0.06
#